data_AF-A0A4Y2CP68-F1
#
_entry.id   AF-A0A4Y2CP68-F1
#
_cell.length_a   1.000
_cell.length_b   1.000
_cell.length_c   1.000
_cell.angle_alpha   90.00
_cell.angle_beta   90.00
_cell.angle_gamma   90.00
#
_symmetry.space_group_name_H-M   'P 1'
#
loop_
_entity.id
_entity.type
_entity.pdbx_description
1 polymer ?
#
loop_
_entity_poly.entity_id
_entity_poly.type
_entity_poly.pdbx_seq_one_letter_code
_entity_poly.pdbx_strand_id
1 'polypeptide(L)'
;MLAEVFISFRRTAMQYYELDPVHFVTSAELTWNAGLKFTKVELQLLSSVNDYIWFESLMCGGICFIEKRYEKANNPYISDTYNDSKPHKYILALDANNLYGYVMSQSLPVGNFSWLTSEEIKNFNIFEYVENSDVGFILEVDTHCPENLHRKTNNFNFAVEHLKITFEMLSPYAKNFVKDLI
;
A
#
# COMPACT_ATOMS: atom_id res chain seq x y z
N MET A 1 2.52 27.57 -25.55
CA MET A 1 2.73 26.20 -25.05
C MET A 1 2.45 26.05 -23.55
N LEU A 2 3.25 26.54 -22.60
CA LEU A 2 2.96 26.35 -21.16
C LEU A 2 1.73 27.12 -20.66
N ALA A 3 1.61 28.39 -21.04
CA ALA A 3 0.47 29.23 -20.66
C ALA A 3 -0.87 28.65 -21.17
N GLU A 4 -0.89 28.10 -22.38
CA GLU A 4 -2.09 27.47 -22.95
C GLU A 4 -2.46 26.18 -22.21
N VAL A 5 -1.47 25.35 -21.87
CA VAL A 5 -1.69 24.15 -21.05
C VAL A 5 -2.25 24.53 -19.68
N PHE A 6 -1.69 25.56 -19.03
CA PHE A 6 -2.17 26.00 -17.73
C PHE A 6 -3.56 26.63 -17.79
N ILE A 7 -3.88 27.42 -18.82
CA ILE A 7 -5.23 27.97 -19.02
C ILE A 7 -6.24 26.85 -19.26
N SER A 8 -5.87 25.81 -20.03
CA SER A 8 -6.71 24.63 -20.25
C SER A 8 -6.97 23.86 -18.95
N PHE A 9 -5.91 23.66 -18.15
CA PHE A 9 -6.00 23.05 -16.82
C PHE A 9 -6.91 23.85 -15.88
N ARG A 10 -6.74 25.17 -15.83
CA ARG A 10 -7.59 26.08 -15.03
C ARG A 10 -9.05 26.01 -15.44
N ARG A 11 -9.36 26.05 -16.75
CA ARG A 11 -10.73 25.88 -17.26
C ARG A 11 -11.33 24.53 -16.85
N THR A 12 -10.57 23.46 -16.97
CA THR A 12 -10.99 22.10 -16.60
C THR A 12 -11.26 22.00 -15.10
N ALA A 13 -10.33 22.47 -14.26
CA ALA A 13 -10.49 22.46 -12.80
C ALA A 13 -11.69 23.30 -12.35
N MET A 14 -11.90 24.47 -12.94
CA MET A 14 -13.08 25.28 -12.68
C MET A 14 -14.37 24.58 -13.12
N GLN A 15 -14.38 23.88 -14.25
CA GLN A 15 -15.56 23.17 -14.75
C GLN A 15 -15.94 21.97 -13.88
N TYR A 16 -14.97 21.17 -13.44
CA TYR A 16 -15.24 19.92 -12.72
C TYR A 16 -15.23 20.08 -11.20
N TYR A 17 -14.31 20.88 -10.67
CA TYR A 17 -14.11 21.03 -9.22
C TYR A 17 -14.65 22.36 -8.70
N GLU A 18 -14.93 23.32 -9.59
CA GLU A 18 -15.27 24.70 -9.23
C GLU A 18 -14.23 25.29 -8.26
N LEU A 19 -12.97 24.91 -8.48
CA LEU A 19 -11.80 25.38 -7.75
C LEU A 19 -10.81 25.92 -8.78
N ASP A 20 -10.26 27.10 -8.51
CA ASP A 20 -9.26 27.71 -9.39
C ASP A 20 -7.85 27.26 -8.95
N PRO A 21 -7.08 26.55 -9.81
CA PRO A 21 -5.75 26.08 -9.46
C PRO A 21 -4.76 27.17 -9.03
N VAL A 22 -5.00 28.45 -9.39
CA VAL A 22 -4.13 29.57 -9.00
C VAL A 22 -4.15 29.86 -7.50
N HIS A 23 -5.12 29.32 -6.76
CA HIS A 23 -5.24 29.50 -5.31
C HIS A 23 -4.56 28.40 -4.50
N PHE A 24 -3.92 27.43 -5.16
CA PHE A 24 -3.26 26.30 -4.51
C PHE A 24 -1.78 26.29 -4.85
N VAL A 25 -0.95 25.91 -3.87
CA VAL A 25 0.51 25.86 -4.05
C VAL A 25 0.89 24.66 -4.93
N THR A 26 0.14 23.56 -4.80
CA THR A 26 0.41 22.32 -5.53
C THR A 26 -0.87 21.69 -6.10
N SER A 27 -0.73 20.85 -7.12
CA SER A 27 -1.85 20.05 -7.63
C SER A 27 -2.39 19.08 -6.59
N ALA A 28 -1.55 18.58 -5.67
CA ALA A 28 -1.98 17.70 -4.59
C ALA A 28 -2.96 18.41 -3.64
N GLU A 29 -2.64 19.66 -3.28
CA GLU A 29 -3.51 20.51 -2.45
C GLU A 29 -4.85 20.80 -3.15
N LEU A 30 -4.83 21.11 -4.45
CA LEU A 30 -6.04 21.28 -5.26
C LEU A 30 -6.88 19.98 -5.26
N THR A 31 -6.27 18.83 -5.52
CA THR A 31 -6.99 17.55 -5.58
C THR A 31 -7.56 17.14 -4.23
N TRP A 32 -6.84 17.42 -3.14
CA TRP A 32 -7.31 17.18 -1.78
C TRP A 32 -8.55 18.02 -1.47
N ASN A 33 -8.48 19.33 -1.73
CA ASN A 33 -9.60 20.24 -1.53
C ASN A 33 -10.79 19.93 -2.45
N ALA A 34 -10.53 19.52 -3.69
CA ALA A 34 -11.58 19.06 -4.61
C ALA A 34 -12.29 17.82 -4.05
N GLY A 35 -11.54 16.85 -3.52
CA GLY A 35 -12.07 15.67 -2.86
C GLY A 35 -12.96 16.01 -1.67
N LEU A 36 -12.45 16.83 -0.73
CA LEU A 36 -13.22 17.28 0.44
C LEU A 36 -14.47 18.07 0.05
N LYS A 37 -14.38 18.95 -0.95
CA LYS A 37 -15.53 19.70 -1.46
C LYS A 37 -16.60 18.79 -2.05
N PHE A 38 -16.19 17.76 -2.79
CA PHE A 38 -17.09 16.80 -3.43
C PHE A 38 -17.79 15.90 -2.40
N THR A 39 -17.02 15.32 -1.47
CA THR A 39 -17.57 14.38 -0.47
C THR A 39 -18.27 15.09 0.68
N LYS A 40 -17.91 16.35 0.95
CA LYS A 40 -18.37 17.14 2.12
C LYS A 40 -18.08 16.45 3.45
N VAL A 41 -17.08 15.57 3.47
CA VAL A 41 -16.67 14.86 4.67
C VAL A 41 -15.95 15.82 5.61
N GLU A 42 -16.23 15.70 6.91
CA GLU A 42 -15.50 16.38 7.96
C GLU A 42 -14.50 15.40 8.57
N LEU A 43 -13.21 15.71 8.45
CA LEU A 43 -12.14 14.88 9.00
C LEU A 43 -11.82 15.31 10.43
N GLN A 44 -11.89 14.38 11.37
CA GLN A 44 -11.44 14.61 12.74
C GLN A 44 -9.91 14.69 12.77
N LEU A 45 -9.37 15.72 13.41
CA LEU A 45 -7.93 15.80 13.69
C LEU A 45 -7.56 14.92 14.88
N LEU A 46 -6.43 14.23 14.78
CA LEU A 46 -5.82 13.55 15.92
C LEU A 46 -5.41 14.61 16.96
N SER A 47 -5.86 14.43 18.20
CA SER A 47 -5.61 15.40 19.28
C SER A 47 -4.34 15.09 20.09
N SER A 48 -3.85 13.85 20.02
CA SER A 48 -2.70 13.35 20.76
C SER A 48 -1.51 13.13 19.83
N VAL A 49 -0.35 13.64 20.24
CA VAL A 49 0.92 13.40 19.53
C VAL A 49 1.29 11.91 19.56
N ASN A 50 0.94 11.20 20.63
CA ASN A 50 1.22 9.77 20.73
C ASN A 50 0.40 8.97 19.73
N ASP A 51 -0.87 9.33 19.52
CA ASP A 51 -1.72 8.68 18.52
C ASP A 51 -1.13 8.92 17.13
N TYR A 52 -0.73 10.14 16.82
CA TYR A 52 -0.08 10.47 15.55
C TYR A 52 1.19 9.64 15.30
N ILE A 53 2.09 9.56 16.29
CA ILE A 53 3.33 8.78 16.18
C ILE A 53 3.02 7.28 15.99
N TRP A 54 1.99 6.77 16.67
CA TRP A 54 1.54 5.40 16.52
C TRP A 54 0.98 5.12 15.12
N PHE A 55 0.19 6.03 14.55
CA PHE A 55 -0.25 5.87 13.16
C PHE A 55 0.91 5.91 12.15
N GLU A 56 1.86 6.83 12.33
CA GLU A 56 3.04 6.93 11.46
C GLU A 56 3.92 5.67 11.52
N SER A 57 4.05 5.02 12.69
CA SER A 57 4.83 3.78 12.81
C SER A 57 4.18 2.59 12.09
N LEU A 58 2.86 2.63 11.88
CA LEU A 58 2.10 1.61 11.15
C LEU A 58 2.08 1.86 9.64
N MET A 59 2.38 3.07 9.19
CA MET A 59 2.33 3.39 7.76
C MET A 59 3.45 2.69 6.99
N CYS A 60 3.04 1.92 5.99
CA CYS A 60 3.92 1.26 5.03
C CYS A 60 3.68 1.82 3.63
N GLY A 61 4.74 1.83 2.81
CA GLY A 61 4.62 2.17 1.40
C GLY A 61 4.05 1.03 0.57
N GLY A 62 4.24 1.12 -0.76
CA GLY A 62 3.87 0.04 -1.66
C GLY A 62 4.65 -1.26 -1.37
N ILE A 63 3.95 -2.39 -1.48
CA ILE A 63 4.57 -3.72 -1.33
C ILE A 63 5.46 -3.98 -2.55
N CYS A 64 6.76 -4.17 -2.32
CA CYS A 64 7.71 -4.61 -3.34
C CYS A 64 8.33 -5.93 -2.88
N PHE A 65 8.07 -7.00 -3.63
CA PHE A 65 8.52 -8.33 -3.27
C PHE A 65 8.94 -9.12 -4.51
N ILE A 66 10.02 -9.89 -4.39
CA ILE A 66 10.53 -10.77 -5.45
C ILE A 66 10.61 -12.18 -4.90
N GLU A 67 9.68 -13.04 -5.30
CA GLU A 67 9.68 -14.46 -4.94
C GLU A 67 10.85 -15.20 -5.61
N LYS A 68 10.99 -15.00 -6.92
CA LYS A 68 11.93 -15.73 -7.77
C LYS A 68 12.85 -14.76 -8.50
N ARG A 69 14.16 -14.88 -8.24
CA ARG A 69 15.18 -13.97 -8.79
C ARG A 69 15.38 -14.08 -10.31
N TYR A 70 15.11 -15.26 -10.87
CA TYR A 70 15.28 -15.50 -12.30
C TYR A 70 14.23 -16.46 -12.81
N GLU A 71 13.58 -16.08 -13.90
CA GLU A 71 12.66 -16.94 -14.63
C GLU A 71 12.78 -16.66 -16.13
N LYS A 72 12.67 -17.71 -16.94
CA LYS A 72 12.72 -17.60 -18.41
C LYS A 72 11.48 -18.22 -19.04
N ALA A 73 10.78 -17.42 -19.84
CA ALA A 73 9.67 -17.90 -20.65
C ALA A 73 10.17 -18.84 -21.77
N ASN A 74 9.33 -19.80 -22.16
CA ASN A 74 9.47 -20.60 -23.37
C ASN A 74 8.20 -20.40 -24.19
N ASN A 75 8.11 -19.25 -24.84
CA ASN A 75 6.91 -18.79 -25.51
C ASN A 75 6.99 -19.10 -27.02
N PRO A 76 6.08 -19.93 -27.59
CA PRO A 76 6.08 -20.28 -29.02
C PRO A 76 5.89 -19.08 -29.94
N TYR A 77 5.36 -17.96 -29.43
CA TYR A 77 5.21 -16.71 -30.20
C TYR A 77 6.52 -15.92 -30.35
N ILE A 78 7.61 -16.33 -29.70
CA ILE A 78 8.91 -15.67 -29.77
C ILE A 78 9.94 -16.65 -30.36
N SER A 79 10.01 -16.70 -31.69
CA SER A 79 10.82 -17.68 -32.46
C SER A 79 12.28 -17.73 -32.04
N ASP A 80 12.90 -16.58 -31.75
CA ASP A 80 14.33 -16.47 -31.51
C ASP A 80 14.80 -17.18 -30.24
N THR A 81 13.88 -17.42 -29.29
CA THR A 81 14.20 -18.01 -27.98
C THR A 81 13.41 -19.28 -27.65
N TYR A 82 12.45 -19.65 -28.51
CA TYR A 82 11.60 -20.82 -28.34
C TYR A 82 12.37 -22.12 -28.54
N ASN A 83 12.10 -23.10 -27.70
CA ASN A 83 12.63 -24.45 -27.82
C ASN A 83 11.49 -25.47 -27.75
N ASP A 84 11.26 -26.17 -28.86
CA ASP A 84 10.18 -27.14 -29.01
C ASP A 84 10.36 -28.41 -28.15
N SER A 85 11.59 -28.69 -27.70
CA SER A 85 11.86 -29.76 -26.73
C SER A 85 11.47 -29.42 -25.30
N LYS A 86 11.03 -28.18 -25.01
CA LYS A 86 10.64 -27.72 -23.67
C LYS A 86 9.15 -27.38 -23.63
N PRO A 87 8.48 -27.57 -22.47
CA PRO A 87 7.08 -27.18 -22.33
C PRO A 87 6.90 -25.67 -22.51
N HIS A 88 5.72 -25.27 -23.00
CA HIS A 88 5.38 -23.86 -23.14
C HIS A 88 5.34 -23.18 -21.78
N LYS A 89 5.89 -21.97 -21.71
CA LYS A 89 5.96 -21.19 -20.48
C LYS A 89 5.87 -19.71 -20.79
N TYR A 90 4.96 -19.03 -20.08
CA TYR A 90 4.68 -17.61 -20.27
C TYR A 90 5.00 -16.85 -18.99
N ILE A 91 5.36 -15.57 -19.13
CA ILE A 91 5.44 -14.61 -18.03
C ILE A 91 4.32 -13.61 -18.26
N LEU A 92 3.46 -13.46 -17.25
CA LEU A 92 2.34 -12.53 -17.29
C LEU A 92 2.69 -11.31 -16.44
N ALA A 93 2.59 -10.12 -17.04
CA ALA A 93 2.65 -8.87 -16.32
C ALA A 93 1.23 -8.35 -16.14
N LEU A 94 0.81 -8.16 -14.88
CA LEU A 94 -0.47 -7.57 -14.51
C LEU A 94 -0.20 -6.24 -13.80
N ASP A 95 -0.99 -5.24 -14.13
CA ASP A 95 -0.96 -3.94 -13.48
C ASP A 95 -2.39 -3.51 -13.15
N ALA A 96 -2.61 -3.03 -11.93
CA ALA A 96 -3.91 -2.58 -11.48
C ALA A 96 -4.11 -1.11 -11.85
N ASN A 97 -5.07 -0.84 -12.73
CA ASN A 97 -5.42 0.53 -13.13
C ASN A 97 -5.94 1.31 -11.91
N ASN A 98 -5.24 2.38 -11.54
CA ASN A 98 -5.63 3.29 -10.46
C ASN A 98 -5.88 2.59 -9.10
N LEU A 99 -4.94 1.75 -8.67
CA LEU A 99 -5.03 0.99 -7.41
C LEU A 99 -5.39 1.87 -6.20
N TYR A 100 -4.68 2.99 -6.01
CA TYR A 100 -4.98 3.90 -4.89
C TYR A 100 -6.36 4.53 -5.02
N GLY A 101 -6.79 4.94 -6.22
CA GLY A 101 -8.14 5.50 -6.40
C GLY A 101 -9.24 4.46 -6.14
N TYR A 102 -9.01 3.19 -6.47
CA TYR A 102 -9.91 2.11 -6.09
C TYR A 102 -10.00 1.95 -4.56
N VAL A 103 -8.86 1.91 -3.86
CA VAL A 103 -8.83 1.82 -2.39
C VAL A 103 -9.48 3.06 -1.75
N MET A 104 -9.23 4.26 -2.28
CA MET A 104 -9.84 5.50 -1.81
C MET A 104 -11.36 5.59 -2.05
N SER A 105 -11.92 4.72 -2.89
CA SER A 105 -13.38 4.60 -3.07
C SER A 105 -14.05 3.66 -2.08
N GLN A 106 -13.26 2.94 -1.27
CA GLN A 106 -13.75 2.09 -0.19
C GLN A 106 -13.98 2.90 1.10
N SER A 107 -14.59 2.29 2.11
CA SER A 107 -14.76 2.90 3.44
C SER A 107 -13.39 3.20 4.07
N LEU A 108 -13.19 4.46 4.47
CA LEU A 108 -11.96 4.94 5.10
C LEU A 108 -12.29 5.59 6.45
N PRO A 109 -11.36 5.54 7.43
CA PRO A 109 -11.56 6.19 8.72
C PRO A 109 -11.54 7.72 8.57
N VAL A 110 -12.59 8.38 9.05
CA VAL A 110 -12.77 9.84 8.95
C VAL A 110 -12.81 10.53 10.31
N GLY A 111 -13.13 9.79 11.38
CA GLY A 111 -13.22 10.32 12.74
C GLY A 111 -13.84 9.33 13.73
N ASN A 112 -14.26 9.87 14.87
CA ASN A 112 -14.61 9.15 16.10
C ASN A 112 -13.50 8.22 16.59
N PHE A 113 -12.25 8.71 16.55
CA PHE A 113 -11.11 7.94 17.02
C PHE A 113 -11.17 7.74 18.54
N SER A 114 -11.13 6.48 18.98
CA SER A 114 -11.09 6.12 20.40
C SER A 114 -10.30 4.84 20.59
N TRP A 115 -9.55 4.78 21.68
CA TRP A 115 -8.91 3.56 22.15
C TRP A 115 -9.93 2.67 22.86
N LEU A 116 -9.88 1.36 22.59
CA LEU A 116 -10.67 0.39 23.34
C LEU A 116 -10.16 0.30 24.78
N THR A 117 -11.09 0.17 25.72
CA THR A 117 -10.78 -0.12 27.13
C THR A 117 -10.22 -1.52 27.30
N SER A 118 -9.56 -1.79 28.43
CA SER A 118 -9.03 -3.13 28.72
C SER A 118 -10.11 -4.21 28.81
N GLU A 119 -11.36 -3.84 29.11
CA GLU A 119 -12.49 -4.78 29.12
C GLU A 119 -12.99 -5.08 27.70
N GLU A 120 -13.11 -4.06 26.86
CA GLU A 120 -13.47 -4.22 25.45
C GLU A 120 -12.42 -5.05 24.71
N ILE A 121 -11.13 -4.83 24.96
CA ILE A 121 -10.04 -5.63 24.36
C ILE A 121 -10.15 -7.10 24.76
N LYS A 122 -10.47 -7.41 26.02
CA LYS A 122 -10.61 -8.80 26.49
C LYS A 122 -11.77 -9.53 25.82
N ASN A 123 -12.83 -8.81 25.49
CA ASN A 123 -14.02 -9.35 24.85
C ASN A 123 -14.00 -9.15 23.32
N PHE A 124 -12.90 -8.64 22.76
CA PHE A 124 -12.83 -8.31 21.35
C PHE A 124 -12.66 -9.57 20.50
N ASN A 125 -13.52 -9.71 19.49
CA ASN A 125 -13.44 -10.76 18.49
C ASN A 125 -13.62 -10.19 17.08
N ILE A 126 -12.53 -10.10 16.32
CA ILE A 126 -12.54 -9.52 14.95
C ILE A 126 -13.50 -10.26 14.00
N PHE A 127 -13.73 -11.56 14.23
CA PHE A 127 -14.56 -12.39 13.35
C PHE A 127 -16.07 -12.14 13.52
N GLU A 128 -16.48 -11.35 14.52
CA GLU A 128 -17.89 -10.97 14.74
C GLU A 128 -18.29 -9.73 13.92
N TYR A 129 -17.32 -9.03 13.31
CA TYR A 129 -17.57 -7.83 12.52
C TYR A 129 -17.64 -8.14 11.02
N VAL A 130 -18.47 -7.38 10.31
CA VAL A 130 -18.61 -7.47 8.84
C VAL A 130 -17.66 -6.48 8.16
N GLU A 131 -17.20 -6.83 6.94
CA GLU A 131 -16.22 -6.07 6.16
C GLU A 131 -16.65 -4.61 5.89
N ASN A 132 -17.95 -4.35 5.73
CA ASN A 132 -18.51 -3.02 5.46
C ASN A 132 -19.23 -2.43 6.69
N SER A 133 -18.68 -2.65 7.88
CA SER A 133 -19.15 -2.04 9.13
C SER A 133 -18.92 -0.53 9.13
N ASP A 134 -19.80 0.22 9.80
CA ASP A 134 -19.64 1.67 10.04
C ASP A 134 -18.45 1.97 10.97
N VAL A 135 -17.98 0.97 11.71
CA VAL A 135 -16.83 1.04 12.61
C VAL A 135 -15.71 0.16 12.08
N GLY A 136 -14.52 0.76 11.94
CA GLY A 136 -13.28 0.06 11.60
C GLY A 136 -12.36 -0.07 12.82
N PHE A 137 -11.46 -1.06 12.77
CA PHE A 137 -10.49 -1.34 13.83
C PHE A 137 -9.07 -1.36 13.25
N ILE A 138 -8.13 -0.82 14.02
CA ILE A 138 -6.70 -0.92 13.73
C ILE A 138 -6.08 -1.61 14.94
N LEU A 139 -5.44 -2.75 14.71
CA LEU A 139 -5.03 -3.68 15.75
C LEU A 139 -3.51 -3.84 15.74
N GLU A 140 -2.90 -3.61 16.90
CA GLU A 140 -1.53 -4.03 17.19
C GLU A 140 -1.60 -5.36 17.94
N VAL A 141 -1.10 -6.44 17.32
CA VAL A 141 -1.27 -7.81 17.82
C VAL A 141 0.02 -8.60 17.75
N ASP A 142 0.23 -9.45 18.74
CA ASP A 142 1.23 -10.51 18.67
C ASP A 142 0.73 -11.63 17.77
N THR A 143 1.51 -11.98 16.74
CA THR A 143 1.16 -13.07 15.82
C THR A 143 2.12 -14.24 15.97
N HIS A 144 1.57 -15.46 15.88
CA HIS A 144 2.35 -16.68 15.83
C HIS A 144 2.07 -17.38 14.50
N CYS A 145 3.11 -17.61 13.69
CA CYS A 145 3.00 -18.38 12.44
C CYS A 145 3.36 -19.85 12.70
N PRO A 146 2.42 -20.79 12.50
CA PRO A 146 2.70 -22.22 12.58
C PRO A 146 3.79 -22.69 11.60
N GLU A 147 4.66 -23.60 12.02
CA GLU A 147 5.80 -24.10 11.23
C GLU A 147 5.38 -24.73 9.88
N ASN A 148 4.22 -25.38 9.83
CA ASN A 148 3.67 -25.97 8.61
C ASN A 148 3.24 -24.91 7.57
N LEU A 149 2.96 -23.68 7.99
CA LEU A 149 2.61 -22.57 7.09
C LEU A 149 3.83 -21.84 6.58
N HIS A 150 4.91 -21.73 7.36
CA HIS A 150 6.16 -21.08 6.95
C HIS A 150 6.65 -21.50 5.55
N ARG A 151 6.66 -22.81 5.26
CA ARG A 151 7.08 -23.30 3.93
C ARG A 151 6.07 -23.01 2.82
N LYS A 152 4.77 -23.04 3.14
CA LYS A 152 3.70 -22.79 2.16
C LYS A 152 3.61 -21.32 1.78
N THR A 153 3.94 -20.43 2.71
CA THR A 153 3.77 -18.99 2.56
C THR A 153 5.10 -18.26 2.46
N ASN A 154 6.19 -18.98 2.18
CA ASN A 154 7.52 -18.41 1.93
C ASN A 154 7.54 -17.38 0.79
N ASN A 155 6.48 -17.40 -0.04
CA ASN A 155 6.32 -16.54 -1.20
C ASN A 155 5.50 -15.28 -0.91
N PHE A 156 4.99 -15.10 0.31
CA PHE A 156 4.18 -13.94 0.66
C PHE A 156 4.25 -13.66 2.17
N ASN A 157 4.81 -12.50 2.53
CA ASN A 157 4.91 -12.06 3.92
C ASN A 157 3.61 -11.38 4.35
N PHE A 158 2.94 -11.93 5.37
CA PHE A 158 1.65 -11.39 5.85
C PHE A 158 1.78 -10.24 6.86
N ALA A 159 2.92 -10.16 7.56
CA ALA A 159 3.17 -9.16 8.60
C ALA A 159 4.49 -8.47 8.30
N VAL A 160 4.43 -7.41 7.50
CA VAL A 160 5.60 -6.58 7.20
C VAL A 160 5.80 -5.59 8.34
N GLU A 161 7.03 -5.47 8.80
CA GLU A 161 7.42 -4.54 9.87
C GLU A 161 8.59 -3.66 9.41
N HIS A 162 8.69 -2.48 10.02
CA HIS A 162 9.85 -1.60 9.86
C HIS A 162 11.05 -2.20 10.59
N LEU A 163 11.85 -2.98 9.87
CA LEU A 163 12.97 -3.73 10.44
C LEU A 163 14.33 -3.19 9.96
N LYS A 164 15.20 -2.87 10.92
CA LYS A 164 16.62 -2.62 10.63
C LYS A 164 17.34 -3.96 10.51
N ILE A 165 17.69 -4.34 9.28
CA ILE A 165 18.42 -5.58 9.01
C ILE A 165 19.83 -5.50 9.64
N THR A 166 20.13 -6.44 10.54
CA THR A 166 21.47 -6.59 11.11
C THR A 166 22.30 -7.57 10.29
N PHE A 167 23.62 -7.54 10.44
CA PHE A 167 24.52 -8.42 9.69
C PHE A 167 24.23 -9.90 9.95
N GLU A 168 23.82 -10.24 11.16
CA GLU A 168 23.52 -11.61 11.60
C GLU A 168 22.34 -12.21 10.83
N MET A 169 21.36 -11.36 10.46
CA MET A 169 20.16 -11.74 9.71
C MET A 169 20.44 -12.03 8.23
N LEU A 170 21.61 -11.64 7.72
CA LEU A 170 21.97 -11.87 6.33
C LEU A 170 22.21 -13.36 6.04
N SER A 171 21.76 -13.78 4.86
CA SER A 171 22.11 -15.11 4.32
C SER A 171 23.64 -15.27 4.18
N PRO A 172 24.18 -16.49 4.23
CA PRO A 172 25.62 -16.73 4.05
C PRO A 172 26.20 -16.10 2.78
N TYR A 173 25.43 -16.14 1.68
CA TYR A 173 25.81 -15.50 0.41
C TYR A 173 25.93 -13.98 0.54
N ALA A 174 24.91 -13.34 1.12
CA ALA A 174 24.91 -11.88 1.32
C ALA A 174 26.05 -11.44 2.27
N LYS A 175 26.36 -12.23 3.30
CA LYS A 175 27.48 -11.97 4.20
C LYS A 175 28.83 -11.96 3.49
N ASN A 176 29.04 -12.86 2.52
CA ASN A 176 30.27 -12.87 1.73
C ASN A 176 30.36 -11.65 0.82
N PHE A 177 29.25 -11.29 0.16
CA PHE A 177 29.22 -10.13 -0.74
C PHE A 177 29.51 -8.80 -0.01
N VAL A 178 29.02 -8.64 1.22
CA VAL A 178 29.31 -7.45 2.05
C VAL A 178 30.79 -7.38 2.44
N LYS A 179 31.45 -8.52 2.66
CA LYS A 179 32.89 -8.54 2.96
C LYS A 179 33.75 -8.12 1.77
N ASP A 180 33.28 -8.37 0.55
CA ASP A 180 33.99 -7.98 -0.68
C ASP A 180 33.82 -6.49 -1.03
N LEU A 181 32.92 -5.78 -0.33
CA LEU A 181 32.65 -4.35 -0.51
C LEU A 181 33.41 -3.45 0.50
N ILE A 182 34.12 -4.05 1.45
CA ILE A 182 34.94 -3.38 2.49
C ILE A 182 36.42 -3.62 2.18
#